data_AF-A0A0G4N5X0-F1
#
_entry.id   AF-A0A0G4N5X0-F1
#
_cell.length_a   1.000
_cell.length_b   1.000
_cell.length_c   1.000
_cell.angle_alpha   90.00
_cell.angle_beta   90.00
_cell.angle_gamma   90.00
#
_symmetry.space_group_name_H-M   'P 1'
#
loop_
_entity.id
_entity.type
_entity.pdbx_description
1 polymer ?
#
loop_
_entity_poly.entity_id
_entity_poly.type
_entity_poly.pdbx_seq_one_letter_code
_entity_poly.pdbx_strand_id
1 'polypeptide(L)'
;MGAEVPADSLGDEFKGYIFRITGGNDKQGFPMKQGVMLPYRTRLLLSDGHSCYRPRRTGERKRKSVRGCIVGQDLSVLALSIVKQGEAELPGLTDVVHPKRLGPKRATKIRKFFGLTKDDDVRKYVIRREVQPKGEGKKAYTKAPRIQRLVTPQRLQHKRHRLALKRRQSEK
;
A
#
# COMPACT_ATOMS: atom_id res chain seq x y z
N MET A 1 -0.98 -1.76 -20.29
CA MET A 1 -0.93 -1.08 -18.98
C MET A 1 0.43 -1.35 -18.34
N GLY A 2 0.98 -0.37 -17.62
CA GLY A 2 2.31 -0.39 -17.01
C GLY A 2 3.41 0.28 -17.83
N ALA A 3 3.10 0.75 -19.05
CA ALA A 3 4.02 1.49 -19.91
C ALA A 3 4.25 2.91 -19.39
N GLU A 4 5.47 3.39 -19.55
CA GLU A 4 5.88 4.78 -19.32
C GLU A 4 5.78 5.54 -20.64
N VAL A 5 5.12 6.69 -20.61
CA VAL A 5 4.77 7.48 -21.79
C VAL A 5 5.11 8.94 -21.50
N PRO A 6 5.78 9.65 -22.42
CA PRO A 6 5.99 11.08 -22.31
C PRO A 6 4.66 11.82 -22.36
N ALA A 7 4.53 12.85 -21.55
CA ALA A 7 3.30 13.63 -21.42
C ALA A 7 3.26 14.89 -22.32
N ASP A 8 4.32 15.12 -23.11
CA ASP A 8 4.52 16.34 -23.91
C ASP A 8 3.34 16.63 -24.87
N SER A 9 2.65 15.60 -25.35
CA SER A 9 1.52 15.75 -26.27
C SER A 9 0.20 16.16 -25.61
N LEU A 10 0.12 16.19 -24.28
CA LEU A 10 -1.12 16.53 -23.55
C LEU A 10 -1.28 18.04 -23.37
N GLY A 11 -0.19 18.80 -23.38
CA GLY A 11 -0.16 20.25 -23.20
C GLY A 11 1.19 20.73 -22.69
N ASP A 12 1.48 22.02 -22.86
CA ASP A 12 2.78 22.62 -22.49
C ASP A 12 3.10 22.49 -20.99
N GLU A 13 2.07 22.48 -20.14
CA GLU A 13 2.18 22.27 -18.68
C GLU A 13 2.74 20.90 -18.29
N PHE A 14 2.64 19.90 -19.18
CA PHE A 14 3.12 18.55 -18.96
C PHE A 14 4.47 18.26 -19.63
N LYS A 15 5.13 19.28 -20.18
CA LYS A 15 6.41 19.12 -20.85
C LYS A 15 7.48 18.55 -19.92
N GLY A 16 8.17 17.51 -20.39
CA GLY A 16 9.22 16.80 -19.66
C GLY A 16 8.70 15.83 -18.60
N TYR A 17 7.39 15.75 -18.35
CA TYR A 17 6.81 14.76 -17.45
C TYR A 17 6.77 13.38 -18.11
N ILE A 18 7.04 12.36 -17.30
CA ILE A 18 6.85 10.95 -17.70
C ILE A 18 5.78 10.35 -16.81
N PHE A 19 4.71 9.88 -17.46
CA PHE A 19 3.60 9.20 -16.79
C PHE A 19 3.66 7.70 -17.04
N ARG A 20 3.32 6.94 -16.02
CA ARG A 20 3.08 5.50 -16.11
C ARG A 20 1.59 5.21 -16.09
N ILE A 21 1.11 4.46 -17.07
CA ILE A 21 -0.29 4.04 -17.14
C ILE A 21 -0.53 2.92 -16.13
N THR A 22 -1.21 3.20 -15.03
CA THR A 22 -1.42 2.23 -13.93
C THR A 22 -2.74 1.47 -14.02
N GLY A 23 -3.74 2.01 -14.73
CA GLY A 23 -5.04 1.38 -14.89
C GLY A 23 -6.04 2.29 -15.58
N GLY A 24 -7.32 1.96 -15.45
CA GLY A 24 -8.41 2.73 -16.02
C GLY A 24 -9.74 2.01 -15.95
N ASN A 25 -10.78 2.70 -16.37
CA ASN A 25 -12.15 2.22 -16.44
C ASN A 25 -12.73 2.51 -17.82
N ASP A 26 -13.46 1.52 -18.32
CA ASP A 26 -14.27 1.61 -19.53
C ASP A 26 -15.53 2.48 -19.28
N LYS A 27 -16.21 2.95 -20.33
CA LYS A 27 -17.44 3.78 -20.28
C LYS A 27 -18.56 3.20 -19.42
N GLN A 28 -18.70 1.88 -19.38
CA GLN A 28 -19.70 1.21 -18.53
C GLN A 28 -19.12 0.80 -17.16
N GLY A 29 -17.96 1.34 -16.77
CA GLY A 29 -17.36 1.18 -15.44
C GLY A 29 -16.53 -0.09 -15.23
N PHE A 30 -16.35 -0.93 -16.26
CA PHE A 30 -15.53 -2.14 -16.13
C PHE A 30 -14.05 -1.78 -15.97
N PRO A 31 -13.36 -2.32 -14.96
CA PRO A 31 -11.95 -2.00 -14.72
C PRO A 31 -11.04 -2.71 -15.73
N MET A 32 -9.93 -2.06 -16.07
CA MET A 32 -8.87 -2.68 -16.87
C MET A 32 -8.09 -3.72 -16.05
N LYS A 33 -7.73 -4.85 -16.67
CA LYS A 33 -6.90 -5.90 -16.06
C LYS A 33 -5.57 -6.08 -16.79
N GLN A 34 -4.47 -5.90 -16.06
CA GLN A 34 -3.12 -6.16 -16.59
C GLN A 34 -2.95 -7.62 -17.03
N GLY A 35 -2.26 -7.82 -18.15
CA GLY A 35 -1.98 -9.14 -18.75
C GLY A 35 -3.06 -9.63 -19.72
N VAL A 36 -4.20 -8.93 -19.81
CA VAL A 36 -5.22 -9.21 -20.84
C VAL A 36 -4.90 -8.35 -22.05
N MET A 37 -4.12 -8.90 -22.99
CA MET A 37 -3.57 -8.19 -24.17
C MET A 37 -4.62 -7.95 -25.27
N LEU A 38 -5.79 -7.44 -24.89
CA LEU A 38 -6.90 -7.15 -25.78
C LEU A 38 -7.41 -5.72 -25.56
N PRO A 39 -7.94 -5.06 -26.60
CA PRO A 39 -8.54 -3.73 -26.50
C PRO A 39 -10.05 -3.79 -26.23
N TYR A 40 -10.61 -4.92 -25.81
CA TYR A 40 -12.04 -5.04 -25.53
C TYR A 40 -12.28 -5.83 -24.24
N ARG A 41 -13.55 -6.05 -23.91
CA ARG A 41 -13.96 -6.77 -22.70
C ARG A 41 -13.89 -8.27 -22.88
N THR A 42 -13.39 -8.95 -21.86
CA THR A 42 -13.40 -10.42 -21.80
C THR A 42 -13.91 -10.91 -20.44
N ARG A 43 -14.50 -12.11 -20.44
CA ARG A 43 -15.04 -12.74 -19.22
C ARG A 43 -14.06 -13.77 -18.68
N LEU A 44 -13.39 -13.43 -17.58
CA LEU A 44 -12.39 -14.29 -16.93
C LEU A 44 -12.95 -14.90 -15.65
N LEU A 45 -12.54 -16.12 -15.34
CA LEU A 45 -12.80 -16.78 -14.07
C LEU A 45 -11.75 -16.32 -13.03
N LEU A 46 -12.13 -15.40 -12.14
CA LEU A 46 -11.24 -14.79 -11.16
C LEU A 46 -11.35 -15.50 -9.80
N SER A 47 -10.21 -15.62 -9.10
CA SER A 47 -10.07 -16.17 -7.75
C SER A 47 -9.61 -15.09 -6.76
N ASP A 48 -9.45 -15.47 -5.50
CA ASP A 48 -8.81 -14.61 -4.50
C ASP A 48 -7.40 -14.17 -4.95
N GLY A 49 -7.00 -12.95 -4.57
CA GLY A 49 -5.75 -12.32 -4.97
C GLY A 49 -5.72 -11.74 -6.39
N HIS A 50 -6.65 -12.11 -7.28
CA HIS A 50 -6.73 -11.48 -8.60
C HIS A 50 -7.29 -10.06 -8.51
N SER A 51 -6.71 -9.14 -9.29
CA SER A 51 -7.30 -7.81 -9.51
C SER A 51 -8.70 -7.90 -10.14
N CYS A 52 -9.50 -6.85 -9.93
CA CYS A 52 -10.88 -6.68 -10.44
C CYS A 52 -11.95 -7.57 -9.78
N TYR A 53 -11.58 -8.36 -8.77
CA TYR A 53 -12.50 -9.18 -8.00
C TYR A 53 -12.14 -9.16 -6.50
N ARG A 54 -13.19 -9.18 -5.66
CA ARG A 54 -13.07 -9.34 -4.22
C ARG A 54 -14.01 -10.48 -3.80
N PRO A 55 -13.47 -11.66 -3.46
CA PRO A 55 -14.29 -12.80 -3.06
C PRO A 55 -15.07 -12.51 -1.79
N ARG A 56 -16.25 -13.14 -1.64
CA ARG A 56 -17.10 -13.00 -0.45
C ARG A 56 -17.02 -14.22 0.45
N ARG A 57 -16.67 -15.38 -0.11
CA ARG A 57 -16.41 -16.62 0.62
C ARG A 57 -15.03 -17.16 0.26
N THR A 58 -14.42 -17.88 1.20
CA THR A 58 -13.14 -18.55 1.00
C THR A 58 -13.24 -19.60 -0.10
N GLY A 59 -12.32 -19.61 -1.05
CA GLY A 59 -12.31 -20.54 -2.18
C GLY A 59 -13.27 -20.18 -3.33
N GLU A 60 -14.06 -19.11 -3.20
CA GLU A 60 -14.97 -18.67 -4.26
C GLU A 60 -14.20 -18.21 -5.51
N ARG A 61 -14.60 -18.73 -6.66
CA ARG A 61 -14.19 -18.22 -7.97
C ARG A 61 -15.41 -17.69 -8.70
N LYS A 62 -15.28 -16.53 -9.35
CA LYS A 62 -16.40 -15.91 -10.09
C LYS A 62 -15.97 -15.46 -11.48
N ARG A 63 -16.77 -15.80 -12.48
CA ARG A 63 -16.59 -15.30 -13.84
C ARG A 63 -17.08 -13.86 -13.91
N LYS A 64 -16.18 -12.92 -14.17
CA LYS A 64 -16.49 -11.48 -14.29
C LYS A 64 -15.97 -10.93 -15.61
N SER A 65 -16.71 -9.98 -16.17
CA SER A 65 -16.25 -9.19 -17.30
C SER A 65 -15.21 -8.18 -16.81
N VAL A 66 -14.10 -8.07 -17.53
CA VAL A 66 -13.03 -7.10 -17.31
C VAL A 66 -12.61 -6.49 -18.65
N ARG A 67 -12.13 -5.25 -18.63
CA ARG A 67 -11.57 -4.61 -19.83
C ARG A 67 -10.11 -5.04 -19.98
N GLY A 68 -9.67 -5.33 -21.21
CA GLY A 68 -8.26 -5.63 -21.46
C GLY A 68 -7.33 -4.42 -21.25
N CYS A 69 -6.03 -4.66 -21.22
CA CYS A 69 -5.03 -3.65 -20.82
C CYS A 69 -4.54 -2.73 -21.95
N ILE A 70 -4.99 -2.97 -23.19
CA ILE A 70 -4.70 -2.09 -24.34
C ILE A 70 -5.66 -0.91 -24.28
N VAL A 71 -5.09 0.29 -24.33
CA VAL A 71 -5.80 1.58 -24.24
C VAL A 71 -6.51 1.85 -25.57
N GLY A 72 -7.74 2.37 -25.49
CA GLY A 72 -8.56 2.73 -26.65
C GLY A 72 -9.52 3.87 -26.30
N GLN A 73 -10.23 4.37 -27.31
CA GLN A 73 -11.19 5.49 -27.19
C GLN A 73 -12.50 5.11 -26.45
N ASP A 74 -12.66 3.83 -26.15
CA ASP A 74 -13.78 3.27 -25.40
C ASP A 74 -13.59 3.39 -23.88
N LEU A 75 -12.44 3.90 -23.41
CA LEU A 75 -12.22 4.22 -22.00
C LEU A 75 -12.96 5.50 -21.61
N SER A 76 -13.39 5.56 -20.34
CA SER A 76 -13.92 6.78 -19.74
C SER A 76 -12.92 7.46 -18.82
N VAL A 77 -12.10 6.69 -18.11
CA VAL A 77 -11.05 7.23 -17.22
C VAL A 77 -9.78 6.43 -17.40
N LEU A 78 -8.65 7.12 -17.47
CA LEU A 78 -7.31 6.53 -17.45
C LEU A 78 -6.61 6.94 -16.15
N ALA A 79 -6.03 5.97 -15.45
CA ALA A 79 -5.28 6.21 -14.22
C ALA A 79 -3.78 6.26 -14.51
N LEU A 80 -3.16 7.39 -14.18
CA LEU A 80 -1.74 7.68 -14.44
C LEU A 80 -1.00 7.92 -13.11
N SER A 81 0.30 7.62 -13.10
CA SER A 81 1.20 7.99 -12.00
C SER A 81 2.44 8.69 -12.54
N ILE A 82 2.85 9.79 -11.92
CA ILE A 82 4.08 10.50 -12.28
C ILE A 82 5.30 9.68 -11.86
N VAL A 83 6.19 9.40 -12.80
CA VAL A 83 7.48 8.73 -12.56
C VAL A 83 8.62 9.72 -12.56
N LYS A 84 8.58 10.70 -13.47
CA LYS A 84 9.54 11.80 -13.56
C LYS A 84 8.78 13.12 -13.59
N GLN A 85 9.17 14.05 -12.72
CA GLN A 85 8.67 15.42 -12.72
C GLN A 85 9.27 16.19 -13.90
N GLY A 86 8.44 16.96 -14.60
CA GLY A 86 8.85 17.82 -15.71
C GLY A 86 9.33 19.19 -15.26
N GLU A 87 9.30 20.15 -16.19
CA GLU A 87 9.86 21.49 -16.00
C GLU A 87 8.97 22.39 -15.13
N ALA A 88 7.66 22.42 -15.42
CA ALA A 88 6.68 23.24 -14.70
C ALA A 88 6.05 22.46 -13.54
N GLU A 89 5.67 23.15 -12.46
CA GLU A 89 4.90 22.54 -11.37
C GLU A 89 3.41 22.44 -11.72
N LEU A 90 2.77 21.35 -11.30
CA LEU A 90 1.34 21.11 -11.47
C LEU A 90 0.58 21.49 -10.19
N PRO A 91 -0.39 22.43 -10.26
CA PRO A 91 -1.13 22.87 -9.09
C PRO A 91 -1.91 21.71 -8.48
N GLY A 92 -1.81 21.56 -7.15
CA GLY A 92 -2.50 20.50 -6.40
C GLY A 92 -1.92 19.09 -6.54
N LEU A 93 -0.93 18.87 -7.42
CA LEU A 93 -0.25 17.57 -7.57
C LEU A 93 1.19 17.60 -7.08
N THR A 94 2.01 18.51 -7.61
CA THR A 94 3.44 18.62 -7.23
C THR A 94 3.68 19.68 -6.16
N ASP A 95 2.81 20.68 -6.09
CA ASP A 95 2.88 21.77 -5.10
C ASP A 95 2.66 21.27 -3.66
N VAL A 96 1.69 20.38 -3.45
CA VAL A 96 1.30 19.94 -2.10
C VAL A 96 1.96 18.62 -1.72
N VAL A 97 2.75 18.63 -0.64
CA VAL A 97 3.33 17.41 -0.06
C VAL A 97 2.43 16.86 1.06
N HIS A 98 1.76 15.74 0.80
CA HIS A 98 0.99 15.05 1.83
C HIS A 98 1.87 14.08 2.66
N PRO A 99 1.98 14.27 3.99
CA PRO A 99 2.78 13.38 4.82
C PRO A 99 2.15 11.98 4.95
N LYS A 100 2.99 10.96 5.09
CA LYS A 100 2.51 9.59 5.34
C LYS A 100 1.79 9.52 6.68
N ARG A 101 0.52 9.11 6.64
CA ARG A 101 -0.35 9.03 7.82
C ARG A 101 0.15 8.06 8.91
N LEU A 102 0.85 7.00 8.55
CA LEU A 102 1.26 5.93 9.48
C LEU A 102 2.77 5.69 9.42
N GLY A 103 3.39 5.68 10.60
CA GLY A 103 4.75 5.22 10.79
C GLY A 103 4.89 3.69 10.82
N PRO A 104 6.13 3.18 10.83
CA PRO A 104 6.39 1.74 10.93
C PRO A 104 5.96 1.17 12.30
N LYS A 105 5.22 0.04 12.29
CA LYS A 105 4.77 -0.67 13.51
C LYS A 105 5.71 -1.80 13.97
N ARG A 106 6.47 -2.40 13.06
CA ARG A 106 7.32 -3.57 13.35
C ARG A 106 8.69 -3.10 13.84
N ALA A 107 9.23 -3.70 14.91
CA ALA A 107 10.52 -3.32 15.50
C ALA A 107 11.66 -3.20 14.47
N THR A 108 11.79 -4.17 13.56
CA THR A 108 12.83 -4.13 12.51
C THR A 108 12.64 -3.01 11.50
N LYS A 109 11.39 -2.64 11.19
CA LYS A 109 11.09 -1.51 10.29
C LYS A 109 11.36 -0.16 10.98
N ILE A 110 11.10 -0.07 12.28
CA ILE A 110 11.44 1.13 13.08
C ILE A 110 12.97 1.32 13.09
N ARG A 111 13.74 0.25 13.36
CA ARG A 111 15.21 0.31 13.30
C ARG A 111 15.72 0.80 11.95
N LYS A 112 15.26 0.17 10.86
CA LYS A 112 15.65 0.57 9.50
C LYS A 112 15.29 2.02 9.20
N PHE A 113 14.13 2.48 9.66
CA PHE A 113 13.65 3.83 9.38
C PHE A 113 14.51 4.92 10.05
N PHE A 114 15.00 4.66 11.27
CA PHE A 114 15.83 5.61 12.03
C PHE A 114 17.33 5.28 12.00
N GLY A 115 17.77 4.31 11.19
CA GLY A 115 19.18 3.88 11.15
C GLY A 115 19.70 3.29 12.46
N LEU A 116 18.84 2.74 13.32
CA LEU A 116 19.21 2.26 14.65
C LEU A 116 19.94 0.91 14.59
N THR A 117 20.83 0.71 15.56
CA THR A 117 21.50 -0.57 15.80
C THR A 117 20.56 -1.55 16.52
N LYS A 118 21.07 -2.77 16.79
CA LYS A 118 20.28 -3.81 17.46
C LYS A 118 20.11 -3.53 18.95
N ASP A 119 21.05 -2.83 19.56
CA ASP A 119 21.11 -2.57 20.99
C ASP A 119 20.23 -1.39 21.39
N ASP A 120 19.88 -0.54 20.43
CA ASP A 120 18.97 0.58 20.63
C ASP A 120 17.53 0.13 20.97
N ASP A 121 16.97 0.80 21.97
CA ASP A 121 15.58 0.60 22.39
C ASP A 121 14.61 1.33 21.44
N VAL A 122 14.04 0.55 20.52
CA VAL A 122 13.04 1.00 19.53
C VAL A 122 11.78 1.60 20.15
N ARG A 123 11.50 1.38 21.45
CA ARG A 123 10.28 1.91 22.10
C ARG A 123 10.28 3.43 22.17
N LYS A 124 11.45 4.04 22.31
CA LYS A 124 11.62 5.50 22.38
C LYS A 124 11.39 6.18 21.03
N TYR A 125 11.64 5.46 19.94
CA TYR A 125 11.61 5.98 18.57
C TYR A 125 10.29 5.73 17.85
N VAL A 126 9.24 5.25 18.52
CA VAL A 126 7.94 5.05 17.87
C VAL A 126 7.29 6.39 17.59
N ILE A 127 6.97 6.63 16.31
CA ILE A 127 6.22 7.80 15.88
C ILE A 127 4.86 7.82 16.58
N ARG A 128 4.62 8.89 17.35
CA ARG A 128 3.35 9.15 18.03
C ARG A 128 2.54 10.12 17.19
N ARG A 129 1.23 9.91 17.13
CA ARG A 129 0.30 10.81 16.48
C ARG A 129 -0.44 11.60 17.55
N GLU A 130 -0.36 12.92 17.49
CA GLU A 130 -1.22 13.78 18.29
C GLU A 130 -2.66 13.72 17.75
N VAL A 131 -3.62 13.59 18.66
CA VAL A 131 -5.04 13.53 18.34
C VAL A 131 -5.72 14.67 19.05
N GLN A 132 -6.23 15.62 18.26
CA GLN A 132 -7.11 16.69 18.72
C GLN A 132 -8.56 16.15 18.75
N PRO A 133 -9.17 15.94 19.92
CA PRO A 133 -10.55 15.49 20.02
C PRO A 133 -11.52 16.59 19.57
N LYS A 134 -12.60 16.22 18.87
CA LYS A 134 -13.59 17.17 18.32
C LYS A 134 -14.57 17.78 19.33
N GLY A 135 -14.48 17.41 20.61
CA GLY A 135 -15.42 17.91 21.64
C GLY A 135 -14.83 19.10 22.39
N GLU A 136 -15.65 20.12 22.66
CA GLU A 136 -15.26 21.27 23.48
C GLU A 136 -14.69 20.81 24.84
N GLY A 137 -13.57 21.42 25.23
CA GLY A 137 -12.88 21.16 26.51
C GLY A 137 -12.04 19.87 26.58
N LYS A 138 -12.00 19.05 25.52
CA LYS A 138 -11.18 17.81 25.54
C LYS A 138 -9.72 18.11 25.20
N LYS A 139 -8.81 17.68 26.07
CA LYS A 139 -7.36 17.87 25.90
C LYS A 139 -6.80 17.00 24.77
N ALA A 140 -5.82 17.55 24.05
CA ALA A 140 -5.01 16.81 23.08
C ALA A 140 -4.34 15.59 23.75
N TYR A 141 -4.26 14.47 23.06
CA TYR A 141 -3.53 13.30 23.54
C TYR A 141 -2.76 12.61 22.42
N THR A 142 -1.71 11.87 22.78
CA THR A 142 -0.86 11.18 21.80
C THR A 142 -1.18 9.69 21.73
N LYS A 143 -1.30 9.16 20.51
CA LYS A 143 -1.48 7.73 20.22
C LYS A 143 -0.23 7.14 19.57
N ALA A 144 0.17 5.96 20.02
CA ALA A 144 1.27 5.20 19.43
C ALA A 144 0.81 3.78 19.08
N PRO A 145 1.29 3.19 17.98
CA PRO A 145 1.01 1.79 17.67
C PRO A 145 1.75 0.85 18.64
N ARG A 146 1.09 -0.25 19.04
CA ARG A 146 1.76 -1.35 19.75
C ARG A 146 2.81 -1.98 18.82
N ILE A 147 4.08 -1.94 19.25
CA ILE A 147 5.20 -2.46 18.47
C ILE A 147 5.06 -3.97 18.30
N GLN A 148 5.13 -4.44 17.06
CA GLN A 148 5.10 -5.86 16.75
C GLN A 148 6.52 -6.44 16.64
N ARG A 149 6.68 -7.70 17.05
CA ARG A 149 7.94 -8.46 17.00
C ARG A 149 9.08 -7.87 17.85
N LEU A 150 8.75 -7.06 18.85
CA LEU A 150 9.70 -6.67 19.89
C LEU A 150 10.05 -7.89 20.75
N VAL A 151 11.31 -8.02 21.16
CA VAL A 151 11.71 -9.02 22.15
C VAL A 151 11.49 -8.40 23.52
N THR A 152 10.53 -8.94 24.26
CA THR A 152 10.21 -8.51 25.63
C THR A 152 10.64 -9.58 26.64
N PRO A 153 10.87 -9.23 27.92
CA PRO A 153 11.18 -10.20 28.97
C PRO A 153 10.16 -11.35 29.04
N GLN A 154 8.86 -11.03 28.90
CA GLN A 154 7.78 -12.02 28.85
C GLN A 154 7.95 -13.03 27.69
N ARG A 155 8.35 -12.56 26.49
CA ARG A 155 8.62 -13.45 25.35
C ARG A 155 9.80 -14.39 25.63
N LEU A 156 10.84 -13.90 26.29
CA LEU A 156 11.99 -14.71 26.70
C LEU A 156 11.59 -15.74 27.76
N GLN A 157 10.78 -15.35 28.74
CA GLN A 157 10.22 -16.25 29.75
C GLN A 157 9.38 -17.36 29.11
N HIS A 158 8.45 -17.03 28.20
CA HIS A 158 7.67 -18.02 27.47
C HIS A 158 8.54 -18.99 26.66
N LYS A 159 9.65 -18.50 26.08
CA LYS A 159 10.62 -19.36 25.39
C LYS A 159 11.35 -20.29 26.36
N ARG A 160 11.85 -19.78 27.49
CA ARG A 160 12.51 -20.58 28.54
C ARG A 160 11.59 -21.65 29.11
N HIS A 161 10.36 -21.28 29.45
CA HIS A 161 9.35 -22.19 29.98
C HIS A 161 9.05 -23.34 29.01
N ARG A 162 8.85 -23.04 27.72
CA ARG A 162 8.64 -24.07 26.69
C ARG A 162 9.81 -25.03 26.56
N LEU A 163 11.05 -24.52 26.62
CA LEU A 163 12.24 -25.36 26.59
C LEU A 163 12.35 -26.24 27.84
N ALA A 164 12.01 -25.70 29.02
CA ALA A 164 11.97 -26.47 30.27
C ALA A 164 10.95 -27.61 30.21
N LEU A 165 9.74 -27.36 29.69
CA LEU A 165 8.72 -28.40 29.50
C LEU A 165 9.20 -29.50 28.53
N LYS A 166 9.87 -29.13 27.43
CA LYS A 166 10.44 -30.11 26.48
C LYS A 166 11.50 -30.99 27.14
N ARG A 167 12.40 -30.41 27.94
CA ARG A 167 13.43 -31.17 28.67
C ARG A 167 12.80 -32.15 29.67
N ARG A 168 11.86 -31.67 30.48
CA ARG A 168 11.12 -32.51 31.42
C ARG A 168 10.40 -33.67 30.72
N GLN A 169 9.86 -33.42 29.53
CA GLN A 169 9.21 -34.47 28.74
C GLN A 169 10.19 -35.48 28.14
N SER A 170 11.41 -35.07 27.79
CA SER A 170 12.44 -36.01 27.30
C SER A 170 13.14 -36.79 28.40
N GLU A 171 13.16 -36.26 29.62
CA GLU A 171 13.70 -36.93 30.82
C GLU A 171 12.71 -37.94 31.43
N LYS A 172 11.44 -37.88 31.02
CA LYS A 172 10.39 -38.83 31.40
C LYS A 172 10.37 -39.99 30.42
#